data_AF-A0AA39X0W7-F1
#
_entry.id   AF-A0AA39X0W7-F1
#
_cell.length_a   1.000
_cell.length_b   1.000
_cell.length_c   1.000
_cell.angle_alpha   90.00
_cell.angle_beta   90.00
_cell.angle_gamma   90.00
#
_symmetry.space_group_name_H-M   'P 1'
#
loop_
_entity.id
_entity.type
_entity.pdbx_description
1 polymer ?
#
loop_
_entity_poly.entity_id
_entity_poly.type
_entity_poly.pdbx_seq_one_letter_code
_entity_poly.pdbx_strand_id
1 'polypeptide(L)'
;MSLLAVHLEQISLSCQTIDSLPFPPPKIFTNALLSSHDITSLIRDTETHERALFSVPPPPPAATSQNPDPPKPSSRRQTVFNVAAGEVTTGPPPNSTRAGPTRRNTAVAAVLGGDMHAQIMRRGGHGTGGDGRADVDIEVLLGGAEKLCTVYPLPGALDRIPAQRHKYAQLSSTLAYYENKVAEQQGALERMNLERRGDDDEEEEEEGEEDEGDGAAAG
;
A
#
# COMPACT_ATOMS: atom_id res chain seq x y z
N MET A 1 -29.24 71.38 -63.40
CA MET A 1 -28.57 70.50 -62.42
C MET A 1 -28.20 69.24 -63.18
N SER A 2 -26.90 68.98 -63.41
CA SER A 2 -26.46 67.95 -64.35
C SER A 2 -26.82 66.55 -63.82
N LEU A 3 -27.33 65.70 -64.70
CA LEU A 3 -27.64 64.28 -64.41
C LEU A 3 -26.42 63.53 -63.83
N LEU A 4 -25.21 64.00 -64.17
CA LEU A 4 -23.96 63.53 -63.60
C LEU A 4 -23.84 63.78 -62.07
N ALA A 5 -24.32 64.92 -61.57
CA ALA A 5 -24.29 65.22 -60.14
C ALA A 5 -25.16 64.25 -59.33
N VAL A 6 -26.33 63.88 -59.87
CA VAL A 6 -27.25 62.90 -59.25
C VAL A 6 -26.60 61.52 -59.14
N HIS A 7 -25.89 61.08 -60.18
CA HIS A 7 -25.19 59.79 -60.14
C HIS A 7 -24.01 59.79 -59.17
N LEU A 8 -23.25 60.90 -59.07
CA LEU A 8 -22.17 61.02 -58.09
C LEU A 8 -22.70 61.00 -56.65
N GLU A 9 -23.84 61.65 -56.40
CA GLU A 9 -24.50 61.62 -55.10
C GLU A 9 -24.99 60.20 -54.76
N GLN A 10 -25.58 59.48 -55.72
CA GLN A 10 -26.01 58.10 -55.53
C GLN A 10 -24.85 57.14 -55.24
N ILE A 11 -23.72 57.32 -55.93
CA ILE A 11 -22.49 56.55 -55.68
C ILE A 11 -21.96 56.85 -54.27
N SER A 12 -21.89 58.13 -53.88
CA SER A 12 -21.46 58.54 -52.54
C SER A 12 -22.35 57.94 -51.44
N LEU A 13 -23.67 57.98 -51.64
CA LEU A 13 -24.64 57.40 -50.70
C LEU A 13 -24.40 55.89 -50.55
N SER A 14 -24.22 55.19 -51.68
CA SER A 14 -23.98 53.74 -51.69
C SER A 14 -22.68 53.37 -50.98
N CYS A 15 -21.60 54.13 -51.21
CA CYS A 15 -20.31 53.92 -50.53
C CYS A 15 -20.41 54.10 -49.01
N GLN A 16 -21.07 55.16 -48.54
CA GLN A 16 -21.29 55.37 -47.10
C GLN A 16 -22.16 54.26 -46.49
N THR A 17 -23.13 53.76 -47.25
CA THR A 17 -24.00 52.67 -46.79
C THR A 17 -23.20 51.37 -46.66
N ILE A 18 -22.31 51.06 -47.61
CA ILE A 18 -21.49 49.85 -47.59
C ILE A 18 -20.43 49.90 -46.48
N ASP A 19 -19.81 51.06 -46.26
CA ASP A 19 -18.77 51.24 -45.24
C ASP A 19 -19.35 51.25 -43.81
N SER A 20 -20.58 51.73 -43.65
CA SER A 20 -21.29 51.73 -42.35
C SER A 20 -21.96 50.41 -42.01
N LEU A 21 -21.93 49.41 -42.90
CA LEU A 21 -22.41 48.07 -42.57
C LEU A 21 -21.48 47.47 -41.51
N PRO A 22 -22.00 47.09 -40.33
CA PRO A 22 -21.20 46.49 -39.29
C PRO A 22 -20.79 45.08 -39.70
N PHE A 23 -19.67 44.97 -40.41
CA PHE A 23 -19.03 43.68 -40.64
C PHE A 23 -18.41 43.22 -39.32
N PRO A 24 -18.79 42.04 -38.80
CA PRO A 24 -18.06 41.48 -37.68
C PRO A 24 -16.59 41.30 -38.11
N PRO A 25 -15.61 41.79 -37.34
CA PRO A 25 -14.20 41.56 -37.65
C PRO A 25 -13.96 40.06 -37.81
N PRO A 26 -12.96 39.63 -38.61
CA PRO A 26 -12.69 38.22 -38.86
C PRO A 26 -12.60 37.46 -37.54
N LYS A 27 -13.68 36.73 -37.29
CA LYS A 27 -13.99 36.07 -36.05
C LYS A 27 -13.27 34.71 -36.15
N ILE A 28 -12.16 34.52 -35.42
CA ILE A 28 -11.38 33.27 -35.36
C ILE A 28 -12.20 32.17 -34.65
N PHE A 29 -13.23 31.62 -35.27
CA PHE A 29 -14.16 30.68 -34.59
C PHE A 29 -14.07 29.23 -35.01
N THR A 30 -13.02 28.79 -35.69
CA THR A 30 -12.86 27.35 -36.00
C THR A 30 -11.60 26.70 -35.43
N ASN A 31 -10.59 27.47 -35.01
CA ASN A 31 -9.39 26.90 -34.36
C ASN A 31 -9.30 27.14 -32.85
N ALA A 32 -10.11 28.02 -32.26
CA ALA A 32 -10.08 28.26 -30.81
C ALA A 32 -10.74 27.12 -30.00
N LEU A 33 -11.74 26.44 -30.56
CA LEU A 33 -12.39 25.27 -29.93
C LEU A 33 -11.49 24.02 -29.91
N LEU A 34 -10.45 23.97 -30.74
CA LEU A 34 -9.41 22.95 -30.67
C LEU A 34 -8.33 23.28 -29.62
N SER A 35 -8.33 24.49 -29.06
CA SER A 35 -7.36 24.91 -28.04
C SER A 35 -7.87 24.68 -26.60
N SER A 36 -9.19 24.65 -26.38
CA SER A 36 -9.80 24.35 -25.08
C SER A 36 -9.80 22.85 -24.84
N HIS A 37 -8.79 22.37 -24.12
CA HIS A 37 -8.59 20.96 -23.78
C HIS A 37 -9.56 20.44 -22.70
N ASP A 38 -10.71 21.07 -22.49
CA ASP A 38 -11.60 20.77 -21.36
C ASP A 38 -12.19 19.35 -21.45
N ILE A 39 -12.55 18.89 -22.65
CA ILE A 39 -13.04 17.52 -22.86
C ILE A 39 -11.92 16.49 -22.72
N THR A 40 -10.71 16.76 -23.20
CA THR A 40 -9.54 15.87 -23.02
C THR A 40 -9.02 15.87 -21.59
N SER A 41 -9.23 16.95 -20.83
CA SER A 41 -8.94 17.00 -19.40
C SER A 41 -9.97 16.22 -18.57
N LEU A 42 -11.23 16.21 -19.01
CA LEU A 42 -12.31 15.46 -18.36
C LEU A 42 -12.27 13.96 -18.74
N ILE A 43 -11.98 13.66 -20.00
CA ILE A 43 -11.78 12.30 -20.54
C ILE A 43 -10.28 12.11 -20.73
N ARG A 44 -9.58 12.02 -19.60
CA ARG A 44 -8.18 11.56 -19.58
C ARG A 44 -8.16 10.03 -19.64
N ASP A 45 -7.14 9.47 -20.27
CA ASP A 45 -6.86 8.05 -20.12
C ASP A 45 -6.74 7.71 -18.63
N THR A 46 -7.39 6.63 -18.20
CA THR A 46 -7.31 6.17 -16.82
C THR A 46 -5.86 5.89 -16.43
N GLU A 47 -5.41 6.46 -15.33
CA GLU A 47 -4.05 6.25 -14.82
C GLU A 47 -3.89 4.78 -14.36
N THR A 48 -2.66 4.26 -14.32
CA THR A 48 -2.41 2.83 -14.01
C THR A 48 -3.07 2.36 -12.71
N HIS A 49 -3.11 3.23 -11.70
CA HIS A 49 -3.74 2.94 -10.42
C HIS A 49 -5.28 3.03 -10.47
N GLU A 50 -5.85 3.90 -11.31
CA GLU A 50 -7.29 3.98 -11.56
C GLU A 50 -7.77 2.75 -12.35
N ARG A 51 -6.98 2.30 -13.34
CA ARG A 51 -7.24 1.06 -14.09
C ARG A 51 -7.38 -0.15 -13.17
N ALA A 52 -6.62 -0.19 -12.08
CA ALA A 52 -6.70 -1.26 -11.10
C ALA A 52 -8.01 -1.27 -10.29
N LEU A 53 -8.73 -0.14 -10.21
CA LEU A 53 -10.07 -0.09 -9.60
C LEU A 53 -11.15 -0.66 -10.52
N PHE A 54 -10.98 -0.51 -11.83
CA PHE A 54 -11.98 -0.89 -12.84
C PHE A 54 -11.65 -2.18 -13.59
N SER A 55 -10.45 -2.72 -13.42
CA SER A 55 -10.01 -3.99 -14.00
C SER A 55 -10.18 -5.11 -12.99
N VAL A 56 -11.05 -6.07 -13.30
CA VAL A 56 -11.15 -7.31 -12.55
C VAL A 56 -9.88 -8.13 -12.81
N PRO A 57 -9.10 -8.52 -11.77
CA PRO A 57 -7.93 -9.35 -11.96
C PRO A 57 -8.29 -10.63 -12.72
N PRO A 58 -7.53 -11.02 -13.76
CA PRO A 58 -7.79 -12.27 -14.45
C PRO A 58 -7.73 -13.43 -13.44
N PRO A 59 -8.66 -14.39 -13.51
CA PRO A 59 -8.67 -15.52 -12.59
C PRO A 59 -7.30 -16.24 -12.67
N PRO A 60 -6.76 -16.70 -11.53
CA PRO A 60 -5.48 -17.38 -11.52
C PRO A 60 -5.53 -18.55 -12.53
N PRO A 61 -4.46 -18.75 -13.34
CA PRO A 61 -4.42 -19.86 -14.25
C PRO A 61 -4.64 -21.14 -13.45
N ALA A 62 -5.60 -21.97 -13.89
CA ALA A 62 -5.82 -23.27 -13.29
C ALA A 62 -4.47 -23.98 -13.25
N ALA A 63 -4.06 -24.45 -12.06
CA ALA A 63 -2.83 -25.19 -11.91
C ALA A 63 -2.86 -26.34 -12.92
N THR A 64 -2.03 -26.25 -13.96
CA THR A 64 -1.78 -27.36 -14.87
C THR A 64 -1.18 -28.47 -14.03
N SER A 65 -2.04 -29.38 -13.58
CA SER A 65 -1.63 -30.70 -13.14
C SER A 65 -0.82 -31.29 -14.28
N GLN A 66 0.47 -31.50 -14.02
CA GLN A 66 1.34 -32.28 -14.89
C GLN A 66 0.74 -33.67 -15.01
N ASN A 67 0.04 -33.95 -16.10
CA ASN A 67 -0.20 -35.30 -16.60
C ASN A 67 -0.05 -35.24 -18.12
N PRO A 68 0.84 -36.03 -18.72
CA PRO A 68 1.03 -36.04 -20.17
C PRO A 68 0.06 -37.06 -20.78
N ASP A 69 -1.00 -36.61 -21.45
CA ASP A 69 -1.73 -37.41 -22.46
C ASP A 69 -2.57 -36.52 -23.40
N PRO A 70 -2.88 -36.97 -24.64
CA PRO A 70 -2.94 -36.14 -25.85
C PRO A 70 -4.29 -35.42 -26.12
N PRO A 71 -4.36 -34.50 -27.11
CA PRO A 71 -5.29 -33.38 -27.09
C PRO A 71 -6.65 -33.71 -27.73
N LYS A 72 -7.73 -33.19 -27.13
CA LYS A 72 -9.05 -33.06 -27.79
C LYS A 72 -9.63 -31.66 -27.56
N PRO A 73 -10.33 -31.08 -28.55
CA PRO A 73 -10.34 -29.64 -28.75
C PRO A 73 -11.50 -28.93 -28.05
N SER A 74 -11.22 -27.69 -27.66
CA SER A 74 -12.15 -26.56 -27.63
C SER A 74 -13.54 -26.82 -27.06
N SER A 75 -13.64 -26.95 -25.73
CA SER A 75 -14.94 -26.79 -25.05
C SER A 75 -15.23 -25.30 -24.81
N ARG A 76 -16.27 -24.87 -25.50
CA ARG A 76 -16.87 -23.54 -25.52
C ARG A 76 -17.25 -23.09 -24.10
N ARG A 77 -16.73 -21.92 -23.71
CA ARG A 77 -17.04 -21.15 -22.50
C ARG A 77 -18.49 -21.34 -22.03
N GLN A 78 -18.68 -21.86 -20.82
CA GLN A 78 -19.95 -21.76 -20.10
C GLN A 78 -19.70 -20.98 -18.81
N THR A 79 -20.08 -19.70 -18.81
CA THR A 79 -20.18 -18.89 -17.59
C THR A 79 -21.50 -19.26 -16.91
N VAL A 80 -21.46 -20.13 -15.90
CA VAL A 80 -22.62 -20.33 -15.02
C VAL A 80 -22.60 -19.23 -13.96
N PHE A 81 -23.60 -18.36 -14.03
CA PHE A 81 -23.90 -17.41 -12.95
C PHE A 81 -24.59 -18.19 -11.83
N ASN A 82 -23.94 -18.31 -10.68
CA ASN A 82 -24.55 -18.92 -9.51
C ASN A 82 -25.48 -17.89 -8.86
N VAL A 83 -26.79 -18.05 -9.02
CA VAL A 83 -27.81 -17.24 -8.35
C VAL A 83 -28.35 -18.05 -7.18
N ALA A 84 -27.82 -17.80 -5.99
CA ALA A 84 -28.44 -18.22 -4.75
C ALA A 84 -28.81 -16.95 -3.96
N ALA A 85 -30.12 -16.71 -3.84
CA ALA A 85 -30.72 -15.75 -2.91
C ALA A 85 -30.24 -14.28 -2.96
N GLY A 86 -30.24 -13.67 -4.15
CA GLY A 86 -30.43 -12.21 -4.27
C GLY A 86 -29.20 -11.30 -4.14
N GLU A 87 -27.97 -11.82 -4.04
CA GLU A 87 -26.76 -11.00 -4.11
C GLU A 87 -25.77 -11.55 -5.16
N VAL A 88 -25.35 -10.70 -6.09
CA VAL A 88 -24.36 -11.05 -7.12
C VAL A 88 -22.96 -10.78 -6.56
N THR A 89 -22.40 -11.77 -5.86
CA THR A 89 -21.01 -11.71 -5.38
C THR A 89 -20.08 -12.46 -6.33
N THR A 90 -19.16 -11.74 -6.98
CA THR A 90 -18.04 -12.34 -7.72
C THR A 90 -16.84 -12.49 -6.78
N GLY A 91 -16.87 -13.52 -5.93
CA GLY A 91 -15.81 -13.82 -4.97
C GLY A 91 -15.31 -15.27 -5.06
N PRO A 92 -14.00 -15.55 -4.92
CA PRO A 92 -13.48 -16.91 -4.82
C PRO A 92 -14.04 -17.66 -3.59
N PRO A 93 -14.14 -19.00 -3.61
CA PRO A 93 -14.73 -19.78 -2.51
C PRO A 93 -13.93 -19.64 -1.20
N PRO A 94 -14.60 -19.70 -0.03
CA PRO A 94 -14.02 -19.35 1.27
C PRO A 94 -12.99 -20.34 1.84
N ASN A 95 -12.57 -21.38 1.08
CA ASN A 95 -11.69 -22.43 1.60
C ASN A 95 -10.42 -22.71 0.77
N SER A 96 -9.88 -21.69 0.10
CA SER A 96 -8.59 -21.84 -0.60
C SER A 96 -7.44 -21.28 0.25
N THR A 97 -6.86 -22.13 1.10
CA THR A 97 -5.64 -21.87 1.88
C THR A 97 -4.35 -21.93 1.04
N ARG A 98 -4.44 -21.75 -0.27
CA ARG A 98 -3.28 -21.83 -1.18
C ARG A 98 -3.17 -20.63 -2.12
N ALA A 99 -3.18 -19.44 -1.53
CA ALA A 99 -2.84 -18.21 -2.23
C ALA A 99 -1.36 -17.88 -2.00
N GLY A 100 -0.48 -18.40 -2.87
CA GLY A 100 0.81 -17.74 -3.13
C GLY A 100 0.56 -16.29 -3.61
N PRO A 101 1.59 -15.44 -3.72
CA PRO A 101 1.41 -14.01 -3.99
C PRO A 101 0.92 -13.83 -5.42
N THR A 102 -0.40 -13.95 -5.59
CA THR A 102 -1.11 -13.42 -6.72
C THR A 102 -0.71 -11.95 -6.79
N ARG A 103 -0.19 -11.53 -7.93
CA ARG A 103 0.03 -10.12 -8.24
C ARG A 103 -1.37 -9.51 -8.31
N ARG A 104 -1.93 -9.21 -7.13
CA ARG A 104 -3.22 -8.55 -6.99
C ARG A 104 -2.95 -7.16 -7.52
N ASN A 105 -3.47 -6.89 -8.71
CA ASN A 105 -3.53 -5.56 -9.29
C ASN A 105 -4.46 -4.70 -8.42
N THR A 106 -4.03 -4.36 -7.19
CA THR A 106 -4.76 -3.43 -6.33
C THR A 106 -4.32 -2.02 -6.71
N ALA A 107 -5.23 -1.06 -6.63
CA ALA A 107 -4.89 0.35 -6.85
C ALA A 107 -3.74 0.79 -5.92
N VAL A 108 -3.76 0.32 -4.67
CA VAL A 108 -2.71 0.58 -3.69
C VAL A 108 -1.37 -0.03 -4.12
N ALA A 109 -1.33 -1.27 -4.64
CA ALA A 109 -0.10 -1.88 -5.15
C ALA A 109 0.42 -1.22 -6.43
N ALA A 110 -0.46 -0.66 -7.26
CA ALA A 110 -0.07 0.11 -8.44
C ALA A 110 0.59 1.44 -8.07
N VAL A 111 0.15 2.10 -6.99
CA VAL A 111 0.77 3.36 -6.49
C VAL A 111 2.03 3.09 -5.67
N LEU A 112 1.98 2.12 -4.74
CA LEU A 112 3.11 1.82 -3.85
C LEU A 112 4.21 0.99 -4.52
N GLY A 113 3.87 0.26 -5.58
CA GLY A 113 4.67 -0.82 -6.11
C GLY A 113 4.41 -2.15 -5.39
N GLY A 114 4.66 -3.26 -6.08
CA GLY A 114 4.42 -4.60 -5.56
C GLY A 114 5.24 -4.92 -4.30
N ASP A 115 6.49 -4.46 -4.23
CA ASP A 115 7.40 -4.78 -3.13
C ASP A 115 6.99 -4.08 -1.82
N MET A 116 6.72 -2.77 -1.87
CA MET A 116 6.30 -1.99 -0.72
C MET A 116 4.90 -2.40 -0.24
N HIS A 117 3.97 -2.64 -1.16
CA HIS A 117 2.64 -3.16 -0.81
C HIS A 117 2.74 -4.56 -0.17
N ALA A 118 3.60 -5.43 -0.69
CA ALA A 118 3.79 -6.76 -0.12
C ALA A 118 4.54 -6.72 1.22
N GLN A 119 5.43 -5.75 1.44
CA GLN A 119 6.08 -5.53 2.74
C GLN A 119 5.07 -5.09 3.80
N ILE A 120 4.19 -4.14 3.47
CA ILE A 120 3.11 -3.68 4.36
C ILE A 120 2.11 -4.81 4.63
N MET A 121 1.73 -5.60 3.61
CA MET A 121 0.76 -6.69 3.78
C MET A 121 1.33 -7.90 4.52
N ARG A 122 2.60 -8.27 4.27
CA ARG A 122 3.24 -9.37 5.01
C ARG A 122 3.44 -9.03 6.49
N ARG A 123 3.67 -7.74 6.78
CA ARG A 123 4.04 -7.27 8.11
C ARG A 123 2.86 -6.69 8.91
N GLY A 124 1.79 -6.26 8.24
CA GLY A 124 0.59 -5.67 8.82
C GLY A 124 -0.73 -6.41 8.54
N GLY A 125 -0.73 -7.45 7.69
CA GLY A 125 -1.94 -8.18 7.29
C GLY A 125 -2.04 -9.57 7.91
N HIS A 126 -2.77 -9.66 9.02
CA HIS A 126 -3.53 -10.82 9.50
C HIS A 126 -3.12 -12.21 8.95
N GLY A 127 -2.12 -12.81 9.61
CA GLY A 127 -2.10 -14.26 9.76
C GLY A 127 -3.27 -14.64 10.67
N THR A 128 -4.27 -15.31 10.11
CA THR A 128 -5.32 -16.02 10.81
C THR A 128 -4.66 -17.07 11.71
N GLY A 129 -4.53 -16.77 13.00
CA GLY A 129 -4.12 -17.71 14.04
C GLY A 129 -2.66 -17.61 14.45
N GLY A 130 -2.46 -17.40 15.75
CA GLY A 130 -1.16 -17.55 16.40
C GLY A 130 -0.50 -16.22 16.72
N ASP A 131 -0.77 -15.76 17.94
CA ASP A 131 0.19 -15.18 18.89
C ASP A 131 1.33 -14.28 18.36
N GLY A 132 1.42 -13.07 18.92
CA GLY A 132 2.54 -12.16 18.72
C GLY A 132 2.24 -11.06 17.70
N ARG A 133 1.76 -9.93 18.23
CA ARG A 133 2.14 -8.56 17.85
C ARG A 133 3.19 -8.50 16.74
N ALA A 134 2.77 -8.71 15.50
CA ALA A 134 3.66 -8.64 14.35
C ALA A 134 4.18 -7.20 14.31
N ASP A 135 5.49 -7.03 14.50
CA ASP A 135 6.13 -5.73 14.48
C ASP A 135 5.86 -5.09 13.14
N VAL A 136 4.92 -4.16 13.07
CA VAL A 136 4.66 -3.38 11.86
C VAL A 136 5.79 -2.37 11.71
N ASP A 137 6.42 -2.32 10.54
CA ASP A 137 7.38 -1.27 10.23
C ASP A 137 6.64 0.06 10.07
N ILE A 138 6.68 0.89 11.11
CA ILE A 138 5.97 2.16 11.11
C ILE A 138 6.57 3.10 10.06
N GLU A 139 7.88 3.03 9.76
CA GLU A 139 8.51 3.89 8.76
C GLU A 139 8.08 3.53 7.33
N VAL A 140 8.04 2.23 7.01
CA VAL A 140 7.54 1.77 5.71
C VAL A 140 6.06 2.08 5.56
N LEU A 141 5.27 1.97 6.63
CA LEU A 141 3.85 2.32 6.63
C LEU A 141 3.63 3.82 6.39
N LEU A 142 4.34 4.69 7.12
CA LEU A 142 4.23 6.14 6.98
C LEU A 142 4.77 6.60 5.62
N GLY A 143 5.84 6.00 5.11
CA GLY A 143 6.35 6.25 3.76
C GLY A 143 5.36 5.80 2.68
N GLY A 144 4.64 4.69 2.88
CA GLY A 144 3.56 4.27 2.01
C GLY A 144 2.37 5.23 2.04
N ALA A 145 1.97 5.67 3.23
CA ALA A 145 0.90 6.65 3.40
C ALA A 145 1.22 7.99 2.71
N GLU A 146 2.47 8.46 2.79
CA GLU A 146 2.94 9.66 2.11
C GLU A 146 2.85 9.51 0.59
N LYS A 147 3.33 8.38 0.03
CA LYS A 147 3.19 8.09 -1.40
C LYS A 147 1.73 8.05 -1.85
N LEU A 148 0.84 7.44 -1.07
CA LEU A 148 -0.58 7.41 -1.37
C LEU A 148 -1.21 8.79 -1.33
N CYS A 149 -0.80 9.67 -0.41
CA CYS A 149 -1.31 11.04 -0.32
C CYS A 149 -0.98 11.90 -1.55
N THR A 150 0.04 11.56 -2.34
CA THR A 150 0.37 12.27 -3.58
C THR A 150 -0.68 12.05 -4.67
N VAL A 151 -1.24 10.85 -4.75
CA VAL A 151 -2.24 10.44 -5.76
C VAL A 151 -3.65 10.64 -5.23
N TYR A 152 -3.86 10.35 -3.96
CA TYR A 152 -5.15 10.44 -3.27
C TYR A 152 -5.01 11.39 -2.07
N PRO A 153 -5.14 12.71 -2.28
CA PRO A 153 -5.00 13.68 -1.21
C PRO A 153 -6.13 13.51 -0.19
N LEU A 154 -5.77 13.14 1.03
CA LEU A 154 -6.69 13.07 2.15
C LEU A 154 -6.49 14.31 3.05
N PRO A 155 -7.52 15.15 3.25
CA PRO A 155 -7.41 16.33 4.10
C PRO A 155 -6.89 15.99 5.50
N GLY A 156 -5.86 16.70 5.96
CA GLY A 156 -5.24 16.51 7.27
C GLY A 156 -4.32 15.29 7.39
N ALA A 157 -4.19 14.43 6.38
CA ALA A 157 -3.22 13.33 6.41
C ALA A 157 -1.78 13.83 6.35
N LEU A 158 -1.53 14.87 5.54
CA LEU A 158 -0.20 15.48 5.40
C LEU A 158 0.33 16.09 6.70
N ASP A 159 -0.54 16.55 7.60
CA ASP A 159 -0.15 17.07 8.92
C ASP A 159 0.04 15.95 9.94
N ARG A 160 -0.75 14.87 9.84
CA ARG A 160 -0.73 13.74 10.77
C ARG A 160 0.47 12.82 10.57
N ILE A 161 0.91 12.60 9.34
CA ILE A 161 2.08 11.77 9.00
C ILE A 161 3.36 12.25 9.73
N PRO A 162 3.77 13.53 9.62
CA PRO A 162 4.97 14.01 10.32
C PRO A 162 4.79 14.01 11.85
N ALA A 163 3.58 14.30 12.35
CA ALA A 163 3.29 14.20 13.78
C ALA A 163 3.46 12.75 14.30
N GLN A 164 3.03 11.76 13.52
CA GLN A 164 3.23 10.34 13.84
C GLN A 164 4.70 9.92 13.76
N ARG A 165 5.47 10.41 12.77
CA ARG A 165 6.92 10.19 12.69
C ARG A 165 7.64 10.71 13.93
N HIS A 166 7.34 11.94 14.34
CA HIS A 166 7.95 12.53 15.53
C HIS A 166 7.62 11.73 16.79
N LYS A 167 6.34 11.35 16.96
CA LYS A 167 5.92 10.50 18.08
C LYS A 167 6.63 9.14 18.06
N TYR A 168 6.79 8.53 16.90
CA TYR A 168 7.50 7.26 16.76
C TYR A 168 8.97 7.40 17.14
N ALA A 169 9.65 8.45 16.68
CA ALA A 169 11.05 8.72 17.02
C ALA A 169 11.26 8.91 18.53
N GLN A 170 10.33 9.59 19.22
CA GLN A 170 10.36 9.74 20.67
C GLN A 170 10.11 8.42 21.39
N LEU A 171 9.17 7.61 20.91
CA LEU A 171 8.88 6.31 21.48
C LEU A 171 10.05 5.34 21.27
N SER A 172 10.69 5.33 20.10
CA SER A 172 11.83 4.48 19.81
C SER A 172 13.04 4.83 20.67
N SER A 173 13.31 6.13 20.90
CA SER A 173 14.39 6.53 21.81
C SER A 173 14.09 6.13 23.26
N THR A 174 12.83 6.25 23.68
CA THR A 174 12.39 5.85 25.02
C THR A 174 12.45 4.34 25.21
N LEU A 175 12.09 3.58 24.17
CA LEU A 175 12.13 2.12 24.17
C LEU A 175 13.58 1.63 24.29
N ALA A 176 14.49 2.16 23.48
CA ALA A 176 15.92 1.84 23.55
C ALA A 176 16.52 2.11 24.94
N TYR A 177 16.09 3.18 25.61
CA TYR A 177 16.51 3.46 26.98
C TYR A 177 16.02 2.39 27.97
N TYR A 178 14.76 1.97 27.87
CA TYR A 178 14.23 0.93 28.75
C TYR A 178 14.76 -0.47 28.43
N GLU A 179 15.04 -0.78 27.16
CA GLU A 179 15.73 -2.02 26.78
C GLU A 179 17.10 -2.14 27.44
N ASN A 180 17.90 -1.07 27.43
CA ASN A 180 19.19 -1.05 28.12
C ASN A 180 19.01 -1.26 29.63
N LYS A 181 18.02 -0.61 30.25
CA LYS A 181 17.74 -0.78 31.68
C LYS A 181 17.29 -2.19 32.02
N VAL A 182 16.49 -2.83 31.16
CA VAL A 182 16.08 -4.23 31.33
C VAL A 182 17.28 -5.16 31.19
N ALA A 183 18.17 -4.92 30.23
CA ALA A 183 19.41 -5.70 30.08
C ALA A 183 20.33 -5.58 31.31
N GLU A 184 20.48 -4.39 31.89
CA GLU A 184 21.21 -4.19 33.13
C GLU A 184 20.59 -4.95 34.31
N GLN A 185 19.27 -4.87 34.46
CA GLN A 185 18.54 -5.58 35.51
C GLN A 185 18.63 -7.10 35.35
N GLN A 186 18.53 -7.59 34.11
CA GLN A 186 18.64 -9.00 33.80
C GLN A 186 20.05 -9.52 34.09
N GLY A 187 21.10 -8.76 33.74
CA GLY A 187 22.47 -9.11 34.10
C GLY A 187 22.73 -9.10 35.61
N ALA A 188 22.12 -8.19 36.36
CA ALA A 188 22.20 -8.18 37.83
C ALA A 188 21.50 -9.39 38.45
N LEU A 189 20.32 -9.77 37.94
CA LEU A 189 19.61 -10.98 38.36
C LEU A 189 20.39 -12.25 38.04
N GLU A 190 21.02 -12.33 36.87
CA GLU A 190 21.86 -13.46 36.48
C GLU A 190 23.08 -13.60 37.40
N ARG A 191 23.70 -12.50 37.82
CA ARG A 191 24.78 -12.51 38.82
C ARG A 191 24.30 -13.03 40.18
N MET A 192 23.18 -12.51 40.69
CA MET A 192 22.62 -12.99 41.96
C MET A 192 22.19 -14.46 41.90
N ASN A 193 21.65 -14.90 40.76
CA ASN A 193 21.31 -16.31 40.54
C ASN A 193 22.55 -17.21 40.48
N LEU A 194 23.66 -16.70 39.96
CA LEU A 194 24.94 -17.43 39.93
C LEU A 194 25.53 -17.53 41.34
N GLU A 195 25.55 -16.43 42.10
CA GLU A 195 25.97 -16.40 43.51
C GLU A 195 25.14 -17.40 44.35
N ARG A 196 23.80 -17.38 44.22
CA ARG A 196 22.91 -18.31 44.92
C ARG A 196 23.11 -19.78 44.54
N ARG A 197 23.57 -20.06 43.32
CA ARG A 197 23.85 -21.45 42.87
C ARG A 197 25.25 -21.91 43.25
N GLY A 198 26.21 -21.01 43.41
CA GLY A 198 27.58 -21.35 43.82
C GLY A 198 27.68 -21.74 45.30
N ASP A 199 26.87 -21.14 46.17
CA ASP A 199 26.84 -21.49 47.60
C ASP A 199 26.31 -22.92 47.87
N ASP A 200 25.46 -23.49 47.00
CA ASP A 200 24.91 -24.85 47.17
C ASP A 200 25.93 -25.96 46.79
N ASP A 201 26.99 -25.65 46.03
CA ASP A 201 28.01 -26.63 45.59
C ASP A 201 29.27 -26.63 46.50
N GLU A 202 29.45 -25.65 47.40
CA GLU A 202 30.60 -25.57 48.31
C GLU A 202 30.37 -26.26 49.68
N GLU A 203 29.14 -26.70 50.01
CA GLU A 203 28.82 -27.37 51.29
C GLU A 203 28.95 -28.92 51.26
N GLU A 204 29.23 -29.57 50.12
CA GLU A 204 29.34 -31.05 50.02
C GLU A 204 30.79 -31.61 50.09
N GLU A 205 31.84 -30.79 50.24
CA GLU A 205 33.24 -31.28 50.27
C GLU A 205 33.91 -31.31 51.67
N GLU A 206 33.18 -31.05 52.77
CA GLU A 206 33.76 -30.99 54.13
C GLU A 206 33.13 -31.95 55.15
N GLU A 207 32.71 -33.16 54.75
CA GLU A 207 32.43 -34.26 55.71
C GLU A 207 33.00 -35.58 55.18
N GLY A 208 34.31 -35.81 55.35
CA GLY A 208 34.94 -36.98 54.75
C GLY A 208 36.24 -37.51 55.32
N GLU A 209 36.87 -36.94 56.37
CA GLU A 209 38.05 -37.57 56.97
C GLU A 209 38.09 -37.32 58.49
N GLU A 210 38.22 -38.42 59.26
CA GLU A 210 38.63 -38.55 60.67
C GLU A 210 37.63 -39.32 61.58
N ASP A 211 37.44 -40.61 61.31
CA ASP A 211 37.27 -41.61 62.40
C ASP A 211 37.80 -42.99 61.97
N GLU A 212 39.10 -43.24 62.18
CA GLU A 212 39.62 -44.60 62.36
C GLU A 212 40.47 -44.68 63.63
N GLY A 213 39.76 -44.95 64.73
CA GLY A 213 40.09 -45.84 65.84
C GLY A 213 41.56 -46.16 66.18
N ASP A 214 41.93 -45.85 67.42
CA ASP A 214 42.74 -46.78 68.21
C ASP A 214 42.25 -46.84 69.66
N GLY A 215 41.52 -47.92 69.96
CA GLY A 215 41.07 -48.32 71.28
C GLY A 215 41.56 -49.73 71.58
N ALA A 216 42.74 -49.81 72.20
CA ALA A 216 43.18 -50.76 73.23
C ALA A 216 42.82 -52.26 73.11
N ALA A 217 43.83 -53.13 73.06
CA ALA A 217 43.87 -54.36 73.87
C ALA A 217 45.25 -55.06 73.96
N ALA A 218 45.56 -55.45 75.20
CA ALA A 218 46.26 -56.66 75.65
C ALA A 218 47.81 -56.72 75.67
N GLY A 219 48.35 -57.01 76.86
CA GLY A 219 49.71 -57.53 77.06
C GLY A 219 50.29 -57.24 78.43
#